data_AF-A0AAI8Z4Y8-F1
#
_entry.id   AF-A0AAI8Z4Y8-F1
#
_cell.length_a   1.000
_cell.length_b   1.000
_cell.length_c   1.000
_cell.angle_alpha   90.00
_cell.angle_beta   90.00
_cell.angle_gamma   90.00
#
_symmetry.space_group_name_H-M   'P 1'
#
loop_
_entity.id
_entity.type
_entity.pdbx_description
1 polymer ?
#
loop_
_entity_poly.entity_id
_entity_poly.type
_entity_poly.pdbx_seq_one_letter_code
_entity_poly.pdbx_strand_id
1 'polypeptide(L)'
;MAVEQEQISPRRRWGKSNVWFDYGYNSVFEENRRRDRERKEQAGQRGFKVVGQAWILFQMLALVSITIVSIGIFLRSASGLCSGIPWSVSICESSWIKPHTSILDTLSPGMSPTTKILEEITKLNEMSTQLEFVGFATHLTMANLTQLYPKLEDPTKNIHLDANDLESLATKANIAQEMIEQLSSNDYHYRHTNLLWGQFGIRSLNETVELFTREFNTWNNSTLALWEQAYYRIPYGARWTRSYTLLNVYFHFLGEQLLKVEELVKFTAETILVLSDWLGELGKLEMKAESLGSEHSKQVTMMRKAVEWSWDVIQIAEARYKDLYHELRTGTLALEAETKGCRAFWPTRRLLSLEELKSVVDAERRQIDTYTETAVRAGEVVSEISKVLMEGEVEGLVDAKVEAAIAKRDLNWW
;
A
#
# COMPACT_ATOMS: atom_id res chain seq x y z
N MET A 1 18.77 44.63 40.70
CA MET A 1 19.81 44.57 39.65
C MET A 1 19.11 44.59 38.30
N ALA A 2 19.65 45.40 37.39
CA ALA A 2 19.31 45.59 35.97
C ALA A 2 17.92 46.17 35.64
N VAL A 3 17.98 47.46 35.31
CA VAL A 3 16.96 48.38 34.76
C VAL A 3 17.10 48.42 33.24
N GLU A 4 15.99 48.71 32.55
CA GLU A 4 15.84 49.00 31.12
C GLU A 4 16.94 49.89 30.51
N GLN A 5 17.24 49.64 29.24
CA GLN A 5 17.80 50.65 28.34
C GLN A 5 17.08 50.64 26.99
N GLU A 6 16.25 51.67 26.79
CA GLU A 6 15.84 52.20 25.49
C GLU A 6 17.06 52.66 24.69
N GLN A 7 17.19 52.20 23.45
CA GLN A 7 18.15 52.75 22.49
C GLN A 7 17.48 53.83 21.65
N ILE A 8 17.66 55.08 22.08
CA ILE A 8 17.47 56.30 21.29
C ILE A 8 18.73 56.51 20.44
N SER A 9 18.55 56.73 19.14
CA SER A 9 19.63 57.12 18.21
C SER A 9 19.18 58.38 17.41
N PRO A 10 20.10 59.22 16.89
CA PRO A 10 20.20 60.61 17.34
C PRO A 10 19.68 61.67 16.36
N ARG A 11 19.17 62.77 16.94
CA ARG A 11 18.84 64.04 16.28
C ARG A 11 20.09 64.67 15.63
N ARG A 12 20.11 64.77 14.30
CA ARG A 12 21.03 65.67 13.57
C ARG A 12 20.51 67.11 13.59
N ARG A 13 21.24 67.98 14.29
CA ARG A 13 21.18 69.45 14.16
C ARG A 13 21.88 69.89 12.88
N TRP A 14 21.16 70.60 12.02
CA TRP A 14 21.67 71.62 11.10
C TRP A 14 20.73 72.80 11.32
N GLY A 15 21.13 73.95 11.85
CA GLY A 15 22.16 74.85 11.35
C GLY A 15 21.43 76.16 11.04
N LYS A 16 21.27 77.03 12.03
CA LYS A 16 20.77 78.40 11.83
C LYS A 16 21.91 79.24 11.27
N SER A 17 21.77 79.74 10.05
CA SER A 17 22.52 80.91 9.57
C SER A 17 21.51 81.96 9.09
N ASN A 18 21.60 83.14 9.69
CA ASN A 18 20.93 84.36 9.23
C ASN A 18 21.56 84.85 7.91
N VAL A 19 20.94 85.90 7.34
CA VAL A 19 21.32 86.75 6.18
C VAL A 19 20.42 86.46 4.96
N TRP A 20 19.30 87.20 4.79
CA TRP A 20 19.18 88.51 4.12
C TRP A 20 19.54 88.45 2.62
N PHE A 21 18.54 88.14 1.78
CA PHE A 21 18.18 88.85 0.54
C PHE A 21 17.02 88.08 -0.11
N ASP A 22 15.86 88.73 -0.17
CA ASP A 22 14.67 88.27 -0.88
C ASP A 22 14.85 88.63 -2.36
N TYR A 23 14.94 87.62 -3.22
CA TYR A 23 14.72 87.77 -4.66
C TYR A 23 13.80 86.64 -5.11
N GLY A 24 12.55 87.02 -5.33
CA GLY A 24 11.49 86.14 -5.81
C GLY A 24 11.86 85.45 -7.12
N TYR A 25 11.98 84.12 -7.04
CA TYR A 25 11.70 83.22 -8.14
C TYR A 25 11.01 81.98 -7.54
N ASN A 26 9.74 81.78 -7.90
CA ASN A 26 9.01 80.56 -7.60
C ASN A 26 9.77 79.39 -8.22
N SER A 27 10.53 78.67 -7.40
CA SER A 27 11.31 77.55 -7.86
C SER A 27 10.36 76.44 -8.34
N VAL A 28 10.66 75.88 -9.51
CA VAL A 28 10.03 74.69 -10.12
C VAL A 28 9.86 73.51 -9.14
N PHE A 29 10.59 73.54 -8.02
CA PHE A 29 10.48 72.60 -6.90
C PHE A 29 9.15 72.65 -6.15
N GLU A 30 8.52 73.82 -5.98
CA GLU A 30 7.23 73.91 -5.28
C GLU A 30 6.07 73.41 -6.13
N GLU A 31 6.10 73.66 -7.44
CA GLU A 31 5.05 73.20 -8.36
C GLU A 31 5.10 71.67 -8.56
N ASN A 32 6.30 71.08 -8.64
CA ASN A 32 6.45 69.63 -8.69
C ASN A 32 6.04 68.96 -7.36
N ARG A 33 6.32 69.55 -6.19
CA ARG A 33 5.82 69.04 -4.90
C ARG A 33 4.30 69.09 -4.79
N ARG A 34 3.65 70.10 -5.39
CA ARG A 34 2.19 70.22 -5.38
C ARG A 34 1.55 69.17 -6.27
N ARG A 35 2.06 68.95 -7.50
CA ARG A 35 1.59 67.87 -8.39
C ARG A 35 1.85 66.47 -7.83
N ASP A 36 2.97 66.24 -7.13
CA ASP A 36 3.23 64.95 -6.48
C ASP A 36 2.34 64.70 -5.26
N ARG A 37 1.97 65.74 -4.50
CA ARG A 37 0.96 65.63 -3.44
C ARG A 37 -0.42 65.34 -4.01
N GLU A 38 -0.83 66.04 -5.05
CA GLU A 38 -2.11 65.79 -5.73
C GLU A 38 -2.17 64.39 -6.37
N ARG A 39 -1.06 63.91 -6.97
CA ARG A 39 -0.97 62.52 -7.47
C ARG A 39 -1.00 61.49 -6.35
N LYS A 40 -0.36 61.75 -5.20
CA LYS A 40 -0.41 60.86 -4.03
C LYS A 40 -1.77 60.86 -3.34
N GLU A 41 -2.47 62.00 -3.30
CA GLU A 41 -3.84 62.09 -2.79
C GLU A 41 -4.83 61.41 -3.74
N GLN A 42 -4.70 61.58 -5.06
CA GLN A 42 -5.51 60.85 -6.05
C GLN A 42 -5.18 59.36 -6.08
N ALA A 43 -3.92 58.96 -5.93
CA ALA A 43 -3.52 57.55 -5.83
C ALA A 43 -3.97 56.92 -4.51
N GLY A 44 -3.95 57.68 -3.40
CA GLY A 44 -4.50 57.28 -2.10
C GLY A 44 -6.01 57.11 -2.14
N GLN A 45 -6.75 58.03 -2.77
CA GLN A 45 -8.20 57.91 -2.97
C GLN A 45 -8.57 56.76 -3.92
N ARG A 46 -7.80 56.51 -4.98
CA ARG A 46 -7.99 55.34 -5.86
C ARG A 46 -7.64 54.04 -5.13
N GLY A 47 -6.56 54.02 -4.33
CA GLY A 47 -6.18 52.87 -3.50
C GLY A 47 -7.25 52.53 -2.46
N PHE A 48 -7.80 53.53 -1.75
CA PHE A 48 -8.92 53.33 -0.82
C PHE A 48 -10.19 52.84 -1.51
N LYS A 49 -10.49 53.31 -2.73
CA LYS A 49 -11.64 52.82 -3.52
C LYS A 49 -11.43 51.38 -3.98
N VAL A 50 -10.23 50.99 -4.40
CA VAL A 50 -9.92 49.62 -4.82
C VAL A 50 -9.93 48.66 -3.63
N VAL A 51 -9.36 49.05 -2.49
CA VAL A 51 -9.42 48.26 -1.24
C VAL A 51 -10.85 48.15 -0.73
N GLY A 52 -11.63 49.22 -0.78
CA GLY A 52 -13.05 49.22 -0.42
C GLY A 52 -13.89 48.34 -1.35
N GLN A 53 -13.64 48.37 -2.66
CA GLN A 53 -14.31 47.49 -3.62
C GLN A 53 -13.91 46.02 -3.44
N ALA A 54 -12.63 45.74 -3.17
CA ALA A 54 -12.16 44.40 -2.84
C ALA A 54 -12.78 43.88 -1.54
N TRP A 55 -12.95 44.74 -0.53
CA TRP A 55 -13.62 44.40 0.73
C TRP A 55 -15.11 44.09 0.52
N ILE A 56 -15.82 44.91 -0.28
CA ILE A 56 -17.22 44.65 -0.62
C ILE A 56 -17.36 43.35 -1.43
N LEU A 57 -16.49 43.11 -2.42
CA LEU A 57 -16.45 41.86 -3.17
C LEU A 57 -16.19 40.66 -2.25
N PHE A 58 -15.27 40.78 -1.29
CA PHE A 58 -15.01 39.75 -0.30
C PHE A 58 -16.22 39.48 0.60
N GLN A 59 -16.90 40.53 1.08
CA GLN A 59 -18.13 40.39 1.87
C GLN A 59 -19.27 39.74 1.06
N MET A 60 -19.43 40.12 -0.21
CA MET A 60 -20.42 39.53 -1.10
C MET A 60 -20.11 38.06 -1.38
N LEU A 61 -18.84 37.72 -1.63
CA LEU A 61 -18.39 36.33 -1.79
C LEU A 61 -18.61 35.53 -0.50
N ALA A 62 -18.33 36.11 0.67
CA ALA A 62 -18.57 35.46 1.95
C ALA A 62 -20.07 35.21 2.19
N LEU A 63 -20.94 36.18 1.90
CA LEU A 63 -22.39 36.03 1.99
C LEU A 63 -22.92 34.97 1.02
N VAL A 64 -22.43 34.95 -0.22
CA VAL A 64 -22.75 33.92 -1.22
C VAL A 64 -22.28 32.54 -0.76
N SER A 65 -21.09 32.45 -0.17
CA SER A 65 -20.56 31.19 0.38
C SER A 65 -21.42 30.69 1.54
N ILE A 66 -21.79 31.56 2.48
CA ILE A 66 -22.65 31.23 3.62
C ILE A 66 -24.04 30.77 3.14
N THR A 67 -24.63 31.45 2.15
CA THR A 67 -25.93 31.05 1.60
C THR A 67 -25.84 29.71 0.87
N ILE A 68 -24.82 29.46 0.05
CA ILE A 68 -24.62 28.15 -0.61
C ILE A 68 -24.47 27.03 0.43
N VAL A 69 -23.68 27.25 1.49
CA VAL A 69 -23.51 26.27 2.58
C VAL A 69 -24.83 26.04 3.31
N SER A 70 -25.56 27.11 3.65
CA SER A 70 -26.84 27.02 4.37
C SER A 70 -27.91 26.30 3.55
N ILE A 71 -28.01 26.59 2.25
CA ILE A 71 -28.91 25.90 1.32
C ILE A 71 -28.54 24.41 1.23
N GLY A 72 -27.24 24.09 1.12
CA GLY A 72 -26.79 22.70 1.07
C GLY A 72 -27.13 21.91 2.34
N ILE A 73 -26.93 22.50 3.52
CA ILE A 73 -27.32 21.89 4.82
C ILE A 73 -28.84 21.66 4.88
N PHE A 74 -29.63 22.63 4.40
CA PHE A 74 -31.08 22.52 4.38
C PHE A 74 -31.58 21.42 3.44
N LEU A 75 -31.07 21.38 2.20
CA LEU A 75 -31.42 20.35 1.20
C LEU A 75 -31.07 18.93 1.68
N ARG A 76 -29.94 18.78 2.39
CA ARG A 76 -29.55 17.52 3.04
C ARG A 76 -30.43 17.15 4.22
N SER A 77 -30.85 18.11 5.02
CA SER A 77 -31.76 17.85 6.14
C SER A 77 -33.13 17.41 5.63
N ALA A 78 -33.55 17.93 4.47
CA ALA A 78 -34.75 17.50 3.76
C ALA A 78 -34.64 16.10 3.14
N SER A 79 -33.44 15.54 2.92
CA SER A 79 -33.32 14.18 2.36
C SER A 79 -33.84 13.09 3.31
N GLY A 80 -33.83 13.33 4.63
CA GLY A 80 -34.48 12.46 5.61
C GLY A 80 -36.00 12.41 5.48
N LEU A 81 -36.61 13.41 4.82
CA LEU A 81 -38.03 13.40 4.47
C LEU A 81 -38.27 12.62 3.15
N CYS A 82 -37.30 12.63 2.23
CA CYS A 82 -37.35 11.86 0.98
C CYS A 82 -37.22 10.34 1.18
N SER A 83 -36.64 9.86 2.29
CA SER A 83 -36.52 8.42 2.57
C SER A 83 -37.83 7.75 3.02
N GLY A 84 -38.85 8.53 3.40
CA GLY A 84 -40.15 8.02 3.85
C GLY A 84 -41.28 8.10 2.82
N ILE A 85 -41.03 8.63 1.62
CA ILE A 85 -42.06 8.83 0.59
C ILE A 85 -41.80 7.84 -0.57
N PRO A 86 -42.70 6.88 -0.82
CA PRO A 86 -42.50 5.83 -1.84
C PRO A 86 -42.62 6.33 -3.30
N TRP A 87 -42.67 7.65 -3.52
CA TRP A 87 -42.98 8.27 -4.81
C TRP A 87 -41.81 9.19 -5.18
N SER A 88 -41.18 8.90 -6.32
CA SER A 88 -40.01 9.61 -6.87
C SER A 88 -40.35 11.05 -7.24
N VAL A 89 -40.30 11.96 -6.27
CA VAL A 89 -40.19 13.38 -6.59
C VAL A 89 -38.81 13.57 -7.21
N SER A 90 -38.73 14.07 -8.44
CA SER A 90 -37.47 14.26 -9.21
C SER A 90 -36.40 15.05 -8.44
N ILE A 91 -36.82 15.85 -7.45
CA ILE A 91 -35.94 16.56 -6.51
C ILE A 91 -35.18 15.58 -5.60
N CYS A 92 -35.81 14.48 -5.15
CA CYS A 92 -35.18 13.47 -4.29
C CYS A 92 -34.21 12.53 -5.01
N GLU A 93 -34.15 12.55 -6.35
CA GLU A 93 -33.19 11.77 -7.16
C GLU A 93 -31.87 12.53 -7.45
N SER A 94 -31.81 13.82 -7.10
CA SER A 94 -30.57 14.58 -7.25
C SER A 94 -29.45 13.97 -6.39
N SER A 95 -28.25 13.84 -6.97
CA SER A 95 -27.02 13.43 -6.27
C SER A 95 -26.64 14.35 -5.10
N TRP A 96 -27.25 15.55 -5.04
CA TRP A 96 -27.12 16.49 -3.93
C TRP A 96 -27.96 16.08 -2.71
N ILE A 97 -29.02 15.28 -2.93
CA ILE A 97 -30.05 14.94 -1.94
C ILE A 97 -29.94 13.47 -1.51
N LYS A 98 -29.75 12.54 -2.46
CA LYS A 98 -29.60 11.12 -2.14
C LYS A 98 -28.13 10.68 -2.29
N PRO A 99 -27.43 10.34 -1.19
CA PRO A 99 -26.11 9.76 -1.31
C PRO A 99 -26.20 8.37 -1.95
N HIS A 100 -25.21 8.03 -2.78
CA HIS A 100 -25.08 6.69 -3.36
C HIS A 100 -24.74 5.67 -2.27
N THR A 101 -25.14 4.41 -2.49
CA THR A 101 -24.80 3.30 -1.59
C THR A 101 -23.29 3.20 -1.42
N SER A 102 -22.83 3.06 -0.17
CA SER A 102 -21.42 2.85 0.12
C SER A 102 -21.03 1.40 -0.19
N ILE A 103 -19.79 1.13 -0.58
CA ILE A 103 -19.28 -0.24 -0.68
C ILE A 103 -19.44 -1.02 0.62
N LEU A 104 -19.33 -0.35 1.76
CA LEU A 104 -19.47 -0.98 3.07
C LEU A 104 -20.92 -1.45 3.32
N ASP A 105 -21.92 -0.80 2.71
CA ASP A 105 -23.33 -1.26 2.76
C ASP A 105 -23.57 -2.50 1.88
N THR A 106 -22.69 -2.76 0.91
CA THR A 106 -22.82 -3.89 -0.03
C THR A 106 -22.08 -5.14 0.43
N LEU A 107 -21.38 -5.07 1.56
CA LEU A 107 -20.69 -6.20 2.12
C LEU A 107 -21.68 -7.20 2.70
N SER A 108 -21.45 -8.49 2.44
CA SER A 108 -22.20 -9.56 3.09
C SER A 108 -22.01 -9.49 4.62
N PRO A 109 -23.01 -9.91 5.43
CA PRO A 109 -22.87 -9.95 6.87
C PRO A 109 -21.63 -10.75 7.29
N GLY A 110 -20.80 -10.17 8.17
CA GLY A 110 -19.55 -10.81 8.62
C GLY A 110 -18.35 -10.63 7.68
N MET A 111 -18.48 -9.83 6.62
CA MET A 111 -17.38 -9.46 5.73
C MET A 111 -16.91 -8.02 5.98
N SER A 112 -15.68 -7.75 5.58
CA SER A 112 -15.02 -6.46 5.53
C SER A 112 -14.38 -6.25 4.15
N PRO A 113 -13.90 -5.05 3.82
CA PRO A 113 -13.17 -4.80 2.57
C PRO A 113 -11.89 -5.62 2.40
N THR A 114 -11.32 -6.16 3.48
CA THR A 114 -10.06 -6.91 3.48
C THR A 114 -10.27 -8.42 3.55
N THR A 115 -11.51 -8.92 3.72
CA THR A 115 -11.74 -10.35 4.01
C THR A 115 -11.10 -11.27 3.00
N LYS A 116 -11.41 -11.09 1.71
CA LYS A 116 -10.83 -11.90 0.65
C LYS A 116 -9.31 -11.76 0.57
N ILE A 117 -8.80 -10.57 0.87
CA ILE A 117 -7.36 -10.29 0.88
C ILE A 117 -6.70 -11.07 2.01
N LEU A 118 -7.25 -11.01 3.23
CA LEU A 118 -6.75 -11.77 4.37
C LEU A 118 -6.87 -13.28 4.15
N GLU A 119 -7.92 -13.76 3.47
CA GLU A 119 -8.06 -15.16 3.06
C GLU A 119 -6.94 -15.58 2.09
N GLU A 120 -6.65 -14.81 1.03
CA GLU A 120 -5.57 -15.13 0.09
C GLU A 120 -4.19 -15.04 0.73
N ILE A 121 -3.97 -14.05 1.59
CA ILE A 121 -2.73 -13.94 2.36
C ILE A 121 -2.58 -15.13 3.32
N THR A 122 -3.67 -15.60 3.93
CA THR A 122 -3.66 -16.79 4.79
C THR A 122 -3.21 -18.03 4.00
N LYS A 123 -3.72 -18.22 2.78
CA LYS A 123 -3.30 -19.30 1.88
C LYS A 123 -1.83 -19.18 1.46
N LEU A 124 -1.31 -17.95 1.27
CA LEU A 124 0.12 -17.74 1.05
C LEU A 124 0.96 -18.12 2.27
N ASN A 125 0.50 -17.84 3.48
CA ASN A 125 1.19 -18.23 4.71
C ASN A 125 1.22 -19.76 4.90
N GLU A 126 0.22 -20.50 4.42
CA GLU A 126 0.27 -21.96 4.39
C GLU A 126 1.40 -22.50 3.49
N MET A 127 1.89 -21.68 2.55
CA MET A 127 3.02 -22.01 1.67
C MET A 127 4.38 -21.55 2.20
N SER A 128 4.45 -21.04 3.44
CA SER A 128 5.68 -20.40 3.97
C SER A 128 6.88 -21.33 3.94
N THR A 129 6.70 -22.60 4.30
CA THR A 129 7.79 -23.58 4.34
C THR A 129 8.31 -23.89 2.95
N GLN A 130 7.43 -24.08 1.97
CA GLN A 130 7.82 -24.37 0.60
C GLN A 130 8.57 -23.19 0.00
N LEU A 131 8.09 -21.96 0.20
CA LEU A 131 8.70 -20.75 -0.32
C LEU A 131 10.06 -20.44 0.33
N GLU A 132 10.22 -20.69 1.63
CA GLU A 132 11.48 -20.42 2.32
C GLU A 132 12.58 -21.44 1.96
N PHE A 133 12.20 -22.70 1.68
CA PHE A 133 13.12 -23.77 1.36
C PHE A 133 13.22 -24.10 -0.14
N VAL A 134 12.56 -23.34 -1.02
CA VAL A 134 12.58 -23.61 -2.47
C VAL A 134 13.98 -23.50 -3.09
N GLY A 135 14.83 -22.61 -2.54
CA GLY A 135 16.23 -22.45 -2.94
C GLY A 135 17.14 -23.61 -2.55
N PHE A 136 16.72 -24.45 -1.59
CA PHE A 136 17.48 -25.62 -1.19
C PHE A 136 17.51 -26.69 -2.30
N ALA A 137 16.37 -26.91 -2.98
CA ALA A 137 16.28 -27.87 -4.07
C ALA A 137 17.19 -27.50 -5.26
N THR A 138 17.30 -26.21 -5.58
CA THR A 138 18.20 -25.73 -6.63
C THR A 138 19.66 -25.71 -6.19
N HIS A 139 19.92 -25.44 -4.90
CA HIS A 139 21.25 -25.59 -4.32
C HIS A 139 21.76 -27.04 -4.39
N LEU A 140 20.92 -28.02 -4.01
CA LEU A 140 21.23 -29.45 -4.15
C LEU A 140 21.52 -29.82 -5.61
N THR A 141 20.74 -29.26 -6.54
CA THR A 141 20.95 -29.48 -7.98
C THR A 141 22.29 -28.92 -8.44
N MET A 142 22.66 -27.71 -8.01
CA MET A 142 23.97 -27.12 -8.31
C MET A 142 25.13 -27.92 -7.69
N ALA A 143 24.98 -28.39 -6.46
CA ALA A 143 26.00 -29.22 -5.80
C ALA A 143 26.23 -30.53 -6.58
N ASN A 144 25.15 -31.20 -6.99
CA ASN A 144 25.20 -32.41 -7.81
C ASN A 144 25.80 -32.13 -9.20
N LEU A 145 25.42 -31.03 -9.84
CA LEU A 145 25.97 -30.63 -11.14
C LEU A 145 27.48 -30.37 -11.04
N THR A 146 27.94 -29.70 -9.98
CA THR A 146 29.36 -29.41 -9.74
C THR A 146 30.17 -30.69 -9.56
N GLN A 147 29.62 -31.69 -8.84
CA GLN A 147 30.27 -32.99 -8.68
C GLN A 147 30.32 -33.80 -9.98
N LEU A 148 29.31 -33.64 -10.84
CA LEU A 148 29.22 -34.29 -12.15
C LEU A 148 30.08 -33.60 -13.21
N TYR A 149 30.37 -32.31 -13.05
CA TYR A 149 31.04 -31.47 -14.04
C TYR A 149 32.33 -32.11 -14.61
N PRO A 150 33.30 -32.56 -13.80
CA PRO A 150 34.53 -33.15 -14.33
C PRO A 150 34.31 -34.48 -15.07
N LYS A 151 33.21 -35.17 -14.77
CA LYS A 151 32.84 -36.44 -15.41
C LYS A 151 32.11 -36.23 -16.73
N LEU A 152 31.45 -35.09 -16.91
CA LEU A 152 30.75 -34.71 -18.13
C LEU A 152 31.69 -34.07 -19.17
N GLU A 153 32.78 -33.44 -18.70
CA GLU A 153 33.81 -32.83 -19.55
C GLU A 153 34.77 -33.87 -20.16
N ASP A 154 35.00 -34.99 -19.47
CA ASP A 154 35.97 -36.02 -19.88
C ASP A 154 35.60 -36.66 -21.24
N PRO A 155 36.39 -36.43 -22.31
CA PRO A 155 36.10 -36.94 -23.65
C PRO A 155 36.27 -38.47 -23.75
N THR A 156 36.87 -39.10 -22.75
CA THR A 156 37.01 -40.56 -22.68
C THR A 156 35.78 -41.25 -22.10
N LYS A 157 34.84 -40.48 -21.54
CA LYS A 157 33.60 -41.01 -20.96
C LYS A 157 32.46 -40.98 -21.96
N ASN A 158 31.53 -41.92 -21.78
CA ASN A 158 30.39 -42.08 -22.65
C ASN A 158 29.47 -40.85 -22.69
N ILE A 159 29.39 -40.07 -21.59
CA ILE A 159 28.59 -38.84 -21.49
C ILE A 159 29.53 -37.64 -21.70
N HIS A 160 29.97 -37.39 -22.93
CA HIS A 160 30.72 -36.18 -23.27
C HIS A 160 29.74 -35.06 -23.65
N LEU A 161 29.86 -33.93 -22.96
CA LEU A 161 29.26 -32.67 -23.38
C LEU A 161 30.35 -31.75 -23.93
N ASP A 162 30.03 -31.05 -25.02
CA ASP A 162 30.90 -29.99 -25.52
C ASP A 162 31.04 -28.91 -24.43
N ALA A 163 32.20 -28.25 -24.38
CA ALA A 163 32.47 -27.21 -23.38
C ALA A 163 31.40 -26.10 -23.37
N ASN A 164 30.86 -25.75 -24.55
CA ASN A 164 29.79 -24.77 -24.70
C ASN A 164 28.46 -25.23 -24.06
N ASP A 165 28.12 -26.52 -24.15
CA ASP A 165 26.90 -27.08 -23.54
C ASP A 165 27.02 -27.08 -22.01
N LEU A 166 28.20 -27.44 -21.49
CA LEU A 166 28.52 -27.41 -20.07
C LEU A 166 28.48 -25.99 -19.48
N GLU A 167 29.08 -25.02 -20.17
CA GLU A 167 29.06 -23.60 -19.77
C GLU A 167 27.64 -23.04 -19.80
N SER A 168 26.84 -23.38 -20.81
CA SER A 168 25.44 -22.98 -20.90
C SER A 168 24.60 -23.55 -19.74
N LEU A 169 24.78 -24.84 -19.41
CA LEU A 169 24.09 -25.48 -18.30
C LEU A 169 24.46 -24.85 -16.95
N ALA A 170 25.75 -24.56 -16.72
CA ALA A 170 26.23 -23.91 -15.51
C ALA A 170 25.70 -22.47 -15.38
N THR A 171 25.66 -21.73 -16.49
CA THR A 171 25.14 -20.35 -16.51
C THR A 171 23.65 -20.35 -16.19
N LYS A 172 22.86 -21.24 -16.79
CA LYS A 172 21.43 -21.35 -16.49
C LYS A 172 21.17 -21.77 -15.04
N ALA A 173 21.96 -22.71 -14.51
CA ALA A 173 21.85 -23.11 -13.11
C ALA A 173 22.12 -21.94 -12.15
N ASN A 174 23.17 -21.16 -12.41
CA ASN A 174 23.50 -19.97 -11.61
C ASN A 174 22.39 -18.91 -11.66
N ILE A 175 21.88 -18.60 -12.87
CA ILE A 175 20.78 -17.63 -13.04
C ILE A 175 19.52 -18.13 -12.31
N ALA A 176 19.19 -19.41 -12.40
CA ALA A 176 18.03 -19.99 -11.71
C ALA A 176 18.17 -19.91 -10.19
N GLN A 177 19.33 -20.25 -9.64
CA GLN A 177 19.61 -20.14 -8.21
C GLN A 177 19.48 -18.70 -7.72
N GLU A 178 20.12 -17.75 -8.42
CA GLU A 178 20.06 -16.33 -8.06
C GLU A 178 18.63 -15.80 -8.06
N MET A 179 17.85 -16.13 -9.11
CA MET A 179 16.44 -15.71 -9.22
C MET A 179 15.57 -16.30 -8.11
N ILE A 180 15.81 -17.55 -7.71
CA ILE A 180 15.09 -18.17 -6.59
C ILE A 180 15.47 -17.52 -5.25
N GLU A 181 16.75 -17.28 -5.00
CA GLU A 181 17.20 -16.65 -3.76
C GLU A 181 16.64 -15.23 -3.64
N GLN A 182 16.66 -14.46 -4.74
CA GLN A 182 16.04 -13.13 -4.79
C GLN A 182 14.54 -13.19 -4.56
N LEU A 183 13.83 -14.12 -5.20
CA LEU A 183 12.39 -14.32 -5.00
C LEU A 183 12.07 -14.68 -3.54
N SER A 184 12.80 -15.64 -2.97
CA SER A 184 12.60 -16.11 -1.59
C SER A 184 12.86 -14.98 -0.58
N SER A 185 13.92 -14.19 -0.80
CA SER A 185 14.23 -13.02 0.01
C SER A 185 13.15 -11.93 -0.10
N ASN A 186 12.68 -11.64 -1.31
CA ASN A 186 11.64 -10.63 -1.55
C ASN A 186 10.30 -11.03 -0.94
N ASP A 187 9.91 -12.30 -1.11
CA ASP A 187 8.71 -12.86 -0.49
C ASP A 187 8.82 -12.83 1.05
N TYR A 188 9.95 -13.30 1.60
CA TYR A 188 10.18 -13.27 3.04
C TYR A 188 10.07 -11.83 3.59
N HIS A 189 10.72 -10.87 2.94
CA HIS A 189 10.66 -9.47 3.34
C HIS A 189 9.23 -8.91 3.22
N TYR A 190 8.50 -9.28 2.17
CA TYR A 190 7.09 -8.91 2.03
C TYR A 190 6.24 -9.46 3.18
N ARG A 191 6.22 -10.78 3.39
CA ARG A 191 5.35 -11.44 4.39
C ARG A 191 5.75 -11.08 5.82
N HIS A 192 7.03 -11.13 6.14
CA HIS A 192 7.50 -11.01 7.53
C HIS A 192 7.80 -9.58 7.96
N THR A 193 8.02 -8.65 7.03
CA THR A 193 8.33 -7.25 7.38
C THR A 193 7.22 -6.31 6.96
N ASN A 194 6.93 -6.22 5.66
CA ASN A 194 6.02 -5.20 5.13
C ASN A 194 4.56 -5.49 5.46
N LEU A 195 4.12 -6.73 5.24
CA LEU A 195 2.74 -7.11 5.46
C LEU A 195 2.37 -7.08 6.96
N LEU A 196 3.22 -7.61 7.83
CA LEU A 196 2.95 -7.68 9.27
C LEU A 196 3.19 -6.33 9.97
N TRP A 197 4.39 -5.75 9.77
CA TRP A 197 4.90 -4.64 10.57
C TRP A 197 5.05 -3.33 9.81
N GLY A 198 4.70 -3.30 8.52
CA GLY A 198 4.72 -2.09 7.70
C GLY A 198 3.79 -1.00 8.24
N GLN A 199 4.01 0.23 7.77
CA GLN A 199 3.23 1.39 8.19
C GLN A 199 1.71 1.20 7.94
N PHE A 200 1.34 0.56 6.83
CA PHE A 200 -0.01 0.10 6.54
C PHE A 200 -0.03 -1.43 6.43
N GLY A 201 0.63 -2.11 7.38
CA GLY A 201 0.57 -3.55 7.57
C GLY A 201 -0.57 -3.99 8.49
N ILE A 202 -0.68 -5.31 8.71
CA ILE A 202 -1.74 -5.96 9.50
C ILE A 202 -1.73 -5.49 10.95
N ARG A 203 -0.56 -5.23 11.54
CA ARG A 203 -0.49 -4.64 12.88
C ARG A 203 -1.17 -3.27 12.96
N SER A 204 -0.87 -2.38 12.02
CA SER A 204 -1.43 -1.02 11.96
C SER A 204 -2.95 -1.07 11.77
N LEU A 205 -3.41 -1.99 10.93
CA LEU A 205 -4.82 -2.29 10.75
C LEU A 205 -5.46 -2.80 12.05
N ASN A 206 -4.83 -3.74 12.76
CA ASN A 206 -5.31 -4.26 14.02
C ASN A 206 -5.38 -3.19 15.12
N GLU A 207 -4.34 -2.37 15.28
CA GLU A 207 -4.32 -1.25 16.24
C GLU A 207 -5.49 -0.29 15.99
N THR A 208 -5.82 -0.04 14.73
CA THR A 208 -6.97 0.78 14.34
C THR A 208 -8.30 0.09 14.67
N VAL A 209 -8.45 -1.19 14.35
CA VAL A 209 -9.65 -2.00 14.66
C VAL A 209 -9.89 -2.06 16.17
N GLU A 210 -8.84 -2.25 16.96
CA GLU A 210 -8.91 -2.21 18.42
C GLU A 210 -9.35 -0.85 18.94
N LEU A 211 -8.83 0.25 18.39
CA LEU A 211 -9.23 1.60 18.75
C LEU A 211 -10.73 1.80 18.51
N PHE A 212 -11.24 1.44 17.33
CA PHE A 212 -12.68 1.52 17.04
C PHE A 212 -13.51 0.64 17.97
N THR A 213 -13.04 -0.58 18.24
CA THR A 213 -13.72 -1.50 19.17
C THR A 213 -13.84 -0.88 20.56
N ARG A 214 -12.77 -0.25 21.07
CA ARG A 214 -12.78 0.45 22.37
C ARG A 214 -13.72 1.65 22.36
N GLU A 215 -13.70 2.46 21.30
CA GLU A 215 -14.60 3.61 21.15
C GLU A 215 -16.07 3.19 21.18
N PHE A 216 -16.45 2.18 20.40
CA PHE A 216 -17.83 1.67 20.35
C PHE A 216 -18.31 1.03 21.66
N ASN A 217 -17.41 0.59 22.52
CA ASN A 217 -17.76 -0.01 23.81
C ASN A 217 -17.77 1.00 24.98
N THR A 218 -17.09 2.14 24.84
CA THR A 218 -16.92 3.11 25.95
C THR A 218 -17.84 4.32 25.84
N TRP A 219 -18.24 4.71 24.63
CA TRP A 219 -19.08 5.89 24.41
C TRP A 219 -20.56 5.51 24.28
N ASN A 220 -21.44 6.47 24.59
CA ASN A 220 -22.85 6.32 24.28
C ASN A 220 -23.03 6.32 22.75
N ASN A 221 -23.51 5.21 22.19
CA ASN A 221 -23.76 5.03 20.75
C ASN A 221 -24.60 6.18 20.17
N SER A 222 -25.56 6.72 20.92
CA SER A 222 -26.37 7.85 20.44
C SER A 222 -25.54 9.12 20.24
N THR A 223 -24.60 9.41 21.13
CA THR A 223 -23.71 10.58 21.02
C THR A 223 -22.75 10.43 19.84
N LEU A 224 -22.16 9.24 19.68
CA LEU A 224 -21.31 8.94 18.54
C LEU A 224 -22.05 9.09 17.20
N ALA A 225 -23.30 8.60 17.12
CA ALA A 225 -24.09 8.65 15.90
C ALA A 225 -24.45 10.09 15.53
N LEU A 226 -24.76 10.91 16.54
CA LEU A 226 -24.99 12.34 16.36
C LEU A 226 -23.76 13.06 15.80
N TRP A 227 -22.57 12.78 16.32
CA TRP A 227 -21.32 13.35 15.80
C TRP A 227 -21.03 12.90 14.37
N GLU A 228 -21.17 11.60 14.10
CA GLU A 228 -21.00 11.03 12.75
C GLU A 228 -21.90 11.76 11.74
N GLN A 229 -23.18 11.95 12.09
CA GLN A 229 -24.15 12.61 11.25
C GLN A 229 -23.93 14.13 11.14
N ALA A 230 -23.46 14.78 12.20
CA ALA A 230 -23.13 16.21 12.21
C ALA A 230 -21.95 16.50 11.28
N TYR A 231 -20.85 15.75 11.39
CA TYR A 231 -19.68 15.90 10.52
C TYR A 231 -20.03 15.64 9.05
N TYR A 232 -20.84 14.61 8.77
CA TYR A 232 -21.26 14.28 7.41
C TYR A 232 -22.12 15.37 6.72
N ARG A 233 -22.74 16.28 7.50
CA ARG A 233 -23.55 17.40 7.00
C ARG A 233 -22.76 18.68 6.75
N ILE A 234 -21.49 18.75 7.16
CA ILE A 234 -20.63 19.93 6.95
C ILE A 234 -19.87 19.76 5.63
N PRO A 235 -19.67 20.82 4.82
CA PRO A 235 -18.81 20.74 3.64
C PRO A 235 -17.42 20.21 3.98
N TYR A 236 -16.94 19.20 3.24
CA TYR A 236 -15.71 18.45 3.53
C TYR A 236 -15.67 17.75 4.92
N GLY A 237 -16.75 17.84 5.70
CA GLY A 237 -16.82 17.36 7.06
C GLY A 237 -16.79 15.84 7.18
N ALA A 238 -17.17 15.11 6.12
CA ALA A 238 -17.12 13.65 6.12
C ALA A 238 -15.70 13.09 6.36
N ARG A 239 -14.64 13.86 6.10
CA ARG A 239 -13.26 13.46 6.40
C ARG A 239 -12.98 13.23 7.89
N TRP A 240 -13.86 13.74 8.75
CA TRP A 240 -13.77 13.61 10.20
C TRP A 240 -14.72 12.54 10.76
N THR A 241 -15.43 11.82 9.88
CA THR A 241 -16.32 10.72 10.28
C THR A 241 -15.52 9.44 10.50
N ARG A 242 -16.00 8.57 11.39
CA ARG A 242 -15.39 7.25 11.63
C ARG A 242 -15.46 6.39 10.39
N SER A 243 -16.58 6.45 9.67
CA SER A 243 -16.78 5.79 8.39
C SER A 243 -15.65 6.12 7.41
N TYR A 244 -15.31 7.41 7.27
CA TYR A 244 -14.21 7.82 6.40
C TYR A 244 -12.86 7.38 6.93
N THR A 245 -12.59 7.52 8.23
CA THR A 245 -11.33 7.09 8.84
C THR A 245 -11.07 5.62 8.58
N LEU A 246 -12.08 4.77 8.79
CA LEU A 246 -12.01 3.33 8.53
C LEU A 246 -11.79 3.02 7.04
N LEU A 247 -12.55 3.66 6.14
CA LEU A 247 -12.35 3.54 4.69
C LEU A 247 -10.94 3.96 4.26
N ASN A 248 -10.40 5.03 4.85
CA ASN A 248 -9.09 5.55 4.51
C ASN A 248 -7.97 4.61 4.99
N VAL A 249 -8.14 3.97 6.14
CA VAL A 249 -7.22 2.94 6.66
C VAL A 249 -7.19 1.74 5.70
N TYR A 250 -8.36 1.22 5.31
CA TYR A 250 -8.42 0.15 4.31
C TYR A 250 -7.79 0.56 2.98
N PHE A 251 -8.09 1.76 2.49
CA PHE A 251 -7.52 2.24 1.22
C PHE A 251 -5.98 2.26 1.25
N HIS A 252 -5.38 2.76 2.33
CA HIS A 252 -3.92 2.79 2.47
C HIS A 252 -3.32 1.40 2.66
N PHE A 253 -3.95 0.53 3.45
CA PHE A 253 -3.55 -0.87 3.60
C PHE A 253 -3.51 -1.56 2.22
N LEU A 254 -4.62 -1.56 1.49
CA LEU A 254 -4.71 -2.20 0.17
C LEU A 254 -3.73 -1.60 -0.83
N GLY A 255 -3.60 -0.27 -0.86
CA GLY A 255 -2.71 0.43 -1.80
C GLY A 255 -1.23 0.11 -1.57
N GLU A 256 -0.78 -0.01 -0.32
CA GLU A 256 0.61 -0.39 -0.03
C GLU A 256 0.87 -1.85 -0.43
N GLN A 257 -0.04 -2.77 -0.11
CA GLN A 257 0.12 -4.18 -0.45
C GLN A 257 0.11 -4.39 -1.97
N LEU A 258 -0.73 -3.66 -2.72
CA LEU A 258 -0.84 -3.78 -4.18
C LEU A 258 0.51 -3.59 -4.88
N LEU A 259 1.28 -2.58 -4.48
CA LEU A 259 2.57 -2.28 -5.10
C LEU A 259 3.59 -3.41 -4.88
N LYS A 260 3.60 -3.98 -3.67
CA LYS A 260 4.51 -5.08 -3.32
C LYS A 260 4.13 -6.39 -4.00
N VAL A 261 2.83 -6.70 -4.06
CA VAL A 261 2.35 -7.91 -4.73
C VAL A 261 2.55 -7.81 -6.24
N GLU A 262 2.40 -6.63 -6.86
CA GLU A 262 2.70 -6.45 -8.29
C GLU A 262 4.15 -6.83 -8.64
N GLU A 263 5.09 -6.45 -7.78
CA GLU A 263 6.51 -6.79 -7.91
C GLU A 263 6.73 -8.31 -7.79
N LEU A 264 6.11 -8.96 -6.79
CA LEU A 264 6.18 -10.42 -6.61
C LEU A 264 5.58 -11.21 -7.77
N VAL A 265 4.48 -10.74 -8.37
CA VAL A 265 3.91 -11.36 -9.58
C VAL A 265 4.90 -11.33 -10.74
N LYS A 266 5.63 -10.22 -10.92
CA LYS A 266 6.65 -10.11 -11.98
C LYS A 266 7.83 -11.05 -11.70
N PHE A 267 8.36 -11.02 -10.48
CA PHE A 267 9.47 -11.88 -10.08
C PHE A 267 9.13 -13.37 -10.21
N THR A 268 7.96 -13.80 -9.74
CA THR A 268 7.54 -15.21 -9.87
C THR A 268 7.42 -15.64 -11.33
N ALA A 269 6.85 -14.80 -12.21
CA ALA A 269 6.76 -15.09 -13.63
C ALA A 269 8.16 -15.22 -14.29
N GLU A 270 9.09 -14.33 -13.96
CA GLU A 270 10.47 -14.39 -14.45
C GLU A 270 11.20 -15.64 -13.96
N THR A 271 11.08 -15.99 -12.68
CA THR A 271 11.68 -17.20 -12.11
C THR A 271 11.13 -18.47 -12.75
N ILE A 272 9.83 -18.54 -13.05
CA ILE A 272 9.20 -19.67 -13.76
C ILE A 272 9.84 -19.87 -15.14
N LEU A 273 10.08 -18.79 -15.88
CA LEU A 273 10.69 -18.86 -17.21
C LEU A 273 12.13 -19.40 -17.13
N VAL A 274 12.92 -18.88 -16.18
CA VAL A 274 14.31 -19.32 -15.97
C VAL A 274 14.37 -20.81 -15.57
N LEU A 275 13.48 -21.25 -14.68
CA LEU A 275 13.41 -22.65 -14.27
C LEU A 275 12.95 -23.56 -15.42
N SER A 276 11.99 -23.12 -16.22
CA SER A 276 11.57 -23.85 -17.43
C SER A 276 12.73 -24.03 -18.42
N ASP A 277 13.54 -22.99 -18.63
CA ASP A 277 14.71 -23.03 -19.50
C ASP A 277 15.80 -23.97 -18.95
N TRP A 278 15.98 -24.03 -17.63
CA TRP A 278 16.91 -24.94 -16.98
C TRP A 278 16.42 -26.40 -17.04
N LEU A 279 15.13 -26.64 -16.79
CA LEU A 279 14.49 -27.95 -16.96
C LEU A 279 14.66 -28.49 -18.37
N GLY A 280 14.59 -27.62 -19.38
CA GLY A 280 14.87 -27.98 -20.77
C GLY A 280 16.28 -28.53 -20.97
N GLU A 281 17.31 -27.93 -20.37
CA GLU A 281 18.68 -28.43 -20.47
C GLU A 281 18.90 -29.71 -19.64
N LEU A 282 18.34 -29.78 -18.43
CA LEU A 282 18.40 -30.98 -17.61
C LEU A 282 17.72 -32.17 -18.31
N GLY A 283 16.63 -31.94 -19.03
CA GLY A 283 15.98 -32.97 -19.86
C GLY A 283 16.87 -33.47 -21.00
N LYS A 284 17.63 -32.59 -21.67
CA LYS A 284 18.61 -33.01 -22.69
C LYS A 284 19.74 -33.83 -22.06
N LEU A 285 20.23 -33.41 -20.90
CA LEU A 285 21.26 -34.12 -20.15
C LEU A 285 20.78 -35.52 -19.72
N GLU A 286 19.54 -35.62 -19.25
CA GLU A 286 18.92 -36.86 -18.83
C GLU A 286 18.82 -37.86 -19.98
N MET A 287 18.30 -37.45 -21.14
CA MET A 287 18.22 -38.31 -22.33
C MET A 287 19.60 -38.82 -22.77
N LYS A 288 20.63 -37.96 -22.74
CA LYS A 288 22.02 -38.37 -23.01
C LYS A 288 22.49 -39.40 -21.97
N ALA A 289 22.25 -39.16 -20.69
CA ALA A 289 22.66 -40.07 -19.61
C ALA A 289 21.93 -41.43 -19.62
N GLU A 290 20.64 -41.45 -19.97
CA GLU A 290 19.80 -42.65 -20.09
C GLU A 290 20.24 -43.55 -21.24
N SER A 291 20.56 -42.96 -22.40
CA SER A 291 21.03 -43.71 -23.58
C SER A 291 22.31 -44.52 -23.34
N LEU A 292 23.00 -44.24 -22.23
CA LEU A 292 24.30 -44.80 -21.86
C LEU A 292 24.23 -45.71 -20.62
N GLY A 293 23.02 -45.95 -20.06
CA GLY A 293 22.76 -46.97 -19.03
C GLY A 293 23.52 -46.79 -17.71
N SER A 294 23.92 -45.56 -17.36
CA SER A 294 24.84 -45.31 -16.25
C SER A 294 24.17 -44.86 -14.95
N GLU A 295 24.87 -45.03 -13.83
CA GLU A 295 24.48 -44.51 -12.50
C GLU A 295 24.24 -42.98 -12.49
N HIS A 296 24.87 -42.25 -13.41
CA HIS A 296 24.68 -40.81 -13.60
C HIS A 296 23.27 -40.45 -14.09
N SER A 297 22.56 -41.37 -14.77
CA SER A 297 21.17 -41.16 -15.17
C SER A 297 20.28 -40.91 -13.94
N LYS A 298 20.45 -41.70 -12.87
CA LYS A 298 19.68 -41.51 -11.63
C LYS A 298 19.96 -40.15 -10.98
N GLN A 299 21.22 -39.70 -10.97
CA GLN A 299 21.59 -38.41 -10.40
C GLN A 299 21.00 -37.25 -11.22
N VAL A 300 21.02 -37.34 -12.55
CA VAL A 300 20.42 -36.32 -13.43
C VAL A 300 18.89 -36.31 -13.32
N THR A 301 18.25 -37.47 -13.21
CA THR A 301 16.80 -37.55 -12.95
C THR A 301 16.45 -36.89 -11.62
N MET A 302 17.23 -37.10 -10.55
CA MET A 302 17.00 -36.45 -9.27
C MET A 302 17.18 -34.93 -9.34
N MET A 303 18.22 -34.46 -10.06
CA MET A 303 18.43 -33.04 -10.34
C MET A 303 17.21 -32.42 -11.06
N ARG A 304 16.73 -33.07 -12.12
CA ARG A 304 15.54 -32.61 -12.85
C ARG A 304 14.31 -32.55 -11.96
N LYS A 305 14.06 -33.58 -11.15
CA LYS A 305 12.93 -33.61 -10.20
C LYS A 305 13.02 -32.50 -9.16
N ALA A 306 14.22 -32.16 -8.68
CA ALA A 306 14.41 -31.08 -7.73
C ALA A 306 14.04 -29.71 -8.34
N VAL A 307 14.52 -29.44 -9.55
CA VAL A 307 14.15 -28.21 -10.28
C VAL A 307 12.66 -28.19 -10.64
N GLU A 308 12.08 -29.34 -10.99
CA GLU A 308 10.66 -29.47 -11.29
C GLU A 308 9.80 -29.19 -10.05
N TRP A 309 10.22 -29.66 -8.88
CA TRP A 309 9.57 -29.34 -7.61
C TRP A 309 9.65 -27.84 -7.29
N SER A 310 10.80 -27.19 -7.46
CA SER A 310 10.91 -25.73 -7.28
C SER A 310 10.01 -24.97 -8.25
N TRP A 311 9.93 -25.42 -9.50
CA TRP A 311 9.04 -24.84 -10.50
C TRP A 311 7.56 -25.00 -10.11
N ASP A 312 7.14 -26.18 -9.64
CA ASP A 312 5.76 -26.42 -9.18
C ASP A 312 5.40 -25.50 -7.99
N VAL A 313 6.29 -25.37 -7.00
CA VAL A 313 6.09 -24.47 -5.85
C VAL A 313 5.87 -23.03 -6.31
N ILE A 314 6.73 -22.54 -7.21
CA ILE A 314 6.69 -21.16 -7.68
C ILE A 314 5.46 -20.92 -8.57
N GLN A 315 5.00 -21.90 -9.34
CA GLN A 315 3.74 -21.78 -10.09
C GLN A 315 2.54 -21.59 -9.19
N ILE A 316 2.46 -22.37 -8.11
CA ILE A 316 1.37 -22.23 -7.14
C ILE A 316 1.45 -20.85 -6.49
N ALA A 317 2.66 -20.40 -6.13
CA ALA A 317 2.87 -19.07 -5.56
C ALA A 317 2.47 -17.95 -6.54
N GLU A 318 2.85 -18.05 -7.82
CA GLU A 318 2.48 -17.10 -8.86
C GLU A 318 0.97 -16.98 -9.01
N ALA A 319 0.25 -18.12 -9.03
CA ALA A 319 -1.21 -18.14 -9.07
C ALA A 319 -1.81 -17.40 -7.86
N ARG A 320 -1.29 -17.66 -6.65
CA ARG A 320 -1.73 -16.98 -5.42
C ARG A 320 -1.45 -15.49 -5.42
N TYR A 321 -0.27 -15.05 -5.87
CA TYR A 321 0.01 -13.62 -5.98
C TYR A 321 -0.84 -12.94 -7.06
N LYS A 322 -1.16 -13.62 -8.16
CA LYS A 322 -2.08 -13.09 -9.19
C LYS A 322 -3.50 -12.91 -8.64
N ASP A 323 -4.00 -13.91 -7.90
CA ASP A 323 -5.30 -13.83 -7.23
C ASP A 323 -5.33 -12.68 -6.20
N LEU A 324 -4.30 -12.60 -5.35
CA LEU A 324 -4.13 -11.52 -4.39
C LEU A 324 -4.03 -10.16 -5.06
N TYR A 325 -3.26 -10.03 -6.15
CA TYR A 325 -3.15 -8.81 -6.94
C TYR A 325 -4.50 -8.37 -7.50
N HIS A 326 -5.29 -9.30 -8.02
CA HIS A 326 -6.61 -9.01 -8.56
C HIS A 326 -7.57 -8.48 -7.48
N GLU A 327 -7.60 -9.12 -6.32
CA GLU A 327 -8.43 -8.70 -5.18
C GLU A 327 -7.95 -7.34 -4.61
N LEU A 328 -6.64 -7.15 -4.44
CA LEU A 328 -6.06 -5.86 -4.02
C LEU A 328 -6.38 -4.74 -4.99
N ARG A 329 -6.26 -4.98 -6.30
CA ARG A 329 -6.54 -3.97 -7.33
C ARG A 329 -8.02 -3.61 -7.35
N THR A 330 -8.89 -4.60 -7.33
CA THR A 330 -10.35 -4.41 -7.32
C THR A 330 -10.79 -3.66 -6.06
N GLY A 331 -10.31 -4.08 -4.89
CA GLY A 331 -10.59 -3.43 -3.61
C GLY A 331 -10.06 -1.99 -3.55
N THR A 332 -8.82 -1.76 -4.01
CA THR A 332 -8.21 -0.42 -4.05
C THR A 332 -9.02 0.54 -4.90
N LEU A 333 -9.39 0.14 -6.13
CA LEU A 333 -10.20 0.99 -7.02
C LEU A 333 -11.56 1.33 -6.41
N ALA A 334 -12.19 0.36 -5.75
CA ALA A 334 -13.48 0.55 -5.13
C ALA A 334 -13.40 1.50 -3.92
N LEU A 335 -12.39 1.32 -3.06
CA LEU A 335 -12.13 2.21 -1.92
C LEU A 335 -11.66 3.61 -2.36
N GLU A 336 -10.93 3.72 -3.48
CA GLU A 336 -10.54 5.02 -4.03
C GLU A 336 -11.78 5.83 -4.45
N ALA A 337 -12.75 5.19 -5.10
CA ALA A 337 -13.99 5.84 -5.50
C ALA A 337 -14.85 6.26 -4.30
N GLU A 338 -14.83 5.50 -3.21
CA GLU A 338 -15.52 5.81 -1.96
C GLU A 338 -14.84 6.96 -1.22
N THR A 339 -13.53 6.88 -1.01
CA THR A 339 -12.75 7.93 -0.33
C THR A 339 -12.82 9.25 -1.10
N LYS A 340 -12.75 9.25 -2.43
CA LYS A 340 -13.00 10.44 -3.27
C LYS A 340 -14.40 11.00 -3.07
N GLY A 341 -15.42 10.15 -3.02
CA GLY A 341 -16.81 10.56 -2.79
C GLY A 341 -17.03 11.20 -1.41
N CYS A 342 -16.37 10.69 -0.38
CA CYS A 342 -16.36 11.29 0.97
C CYS A 342 -15.56 12.60 1.04
N ARG A 343 -14.53 12.77 0.21
CA ARG A 343 -13.69 13.98 0.16
C ARG A 343 -14.30 15.14 -0.62
N ALA A 344 -15.40 14.93 -1.33
CA ALA A 344 -16.11 15.94 -2.10
C ALA A 344 -16.63 17.10 -1.21
N PHE A 345 -16.89 18.26 -1.82
CA PHE A 345 -17.47 19.42 -1.11
C PHE A 345 -18.73 19.00 -0.36
N TRP A 346 -19.61 18.27 -1.03
CA TRP A 346 -20.69 17.51 -0.42
C TRP A 346 -20.44 16.01 -0.56
N PRO A 347 -20.39 15.24 0.54
CA PRO A 347 -20.15 13.80 0.49
C PRO A 347 -21.16 13.04 -0.38
N THR A 348 -20.73 12.34 -1.42
CA THR A 348 -21.68 11.65 -2.33
C THR A 348 -21.99 10.21 -1.93
N ARG A 349 -21.35 9.69 -0.88
CA ARG A 349 -21.42 8.30 -0.40
C ARG A 349 -22.15 8.19 0.91
N ARG A 350 -23.09 7.27 1.02
CA ARG A 350 -23.91 7.08 2.22
C ARG A 350 -23.03 6.84 3.44
N LEU A 351 -23.39 7.52 4.52
CA LEU A 351 -22.83 7.28 5.84
C LEU A 351 -23.45 6.00 6.42
N LEU A 352 -22.62 5.11 6.94
CA LEU A 352 -23.08 3.92 7.64
C LEU A 352 -23.63 4.28 9.02
N SER A 353 -24.58 3.49 9.49
CA SER A 353 -24.95 3.49 10.89
C SER A 353 -23.78 2.97 11.75
N LEU A 354 -23.77 3.36 13.02
CA LEU A 354 -22.77 2.84 13.95
C LEU A 354 -22.86 1.32 14.14
N GLU A 355 -24.06 0.75 14.01
CA GLU A 355 -24.25 -0.70 14.14
C GLU A 355 -23.62 -1.43 12.94
N GLU A 356 -23.79 -0.91 11.73
CA GLU A 356 -23.11 -1.41 10.53
C GLU A 356 -21.59 -1.27 10.66
N LEU A 357 -21.07 -0.11 11.11
CA LEU A 357 -19.64 0.08 11.34
C LEU A 357 -19.08 -0.88 12.40
N LYS A 358 -19.81 -1.06 13.51
CA LYS A 358 -19.43 -2.01 14.55
C LYS A 358 -19.37 -3.43 13.99
N SER A 359 -20.36 -3.82 13.19
CA SER A 359 -20.38 -5.14 12.55
C SER A 359 -19.18 -5.34 11.60
N VAL A 360 -18.78 -4.32 10.83
CA VAL A 360 -17.60 -4.39 9.96
C VAL A 360 -16.32 -4.51 10.78
N VAL A 361 -16.18 -3.73 11.86
CA VAL A 361 -15.01 -3.78 12.76
C VAL A 361 -14.92 -5.13 13.49
N ASP A 362 -16.05 -5.66 13.97
CA ASP A 362 -16.09 -6.98 14.61
C ASP A 362 -15.75 -8.12 13.62
N ALA A 363 -16.17 -8.00 12.37
CA ALA A 363 -15.81 -8.93 11.30
C ALA A 363 -14.30 -8.86 10.98
N GLU A 364 -13.77 -7.65 10.80
CA GLU A 364 -12.36 -7.41 10.55
C GLU A 364 -11.49 -8.01 11.65
N ARG A 365 -11.85 -7.78 12.91
CA ARG A 365 -11.11 -8.30 14.05
C ARG A 365 -11.00 -9.83 14.00
N ARG A 366 -12.10 -10.53 13.75
CA ARG A 366 -12.10 -12.01 13.66
C ARG A 366 -11.21 -12.51 12.53
N GLN A 367 -11.18 -11.79 11.41
CA GLN A 367 -10.37 -12.16 10.26
C GLN A 367 -8.89 -11.93 10.53
N ILE A 368 -8.53 -10.82 11.18
CA ILE A 368 -7.18 -10.56 11.66
C ILE A 368 -6.76 -11.64 12.66
N ASP A 369 -7.60 -11.98 13.63
CA ASP A 369 -7.32 -13.04 14.62
C ASP A 369 -7.05 -14.38 13.91
N THR A 370 -7.90 -14.76 12.96
CA THR A 370 -7.73 -16.00 12.15
C THR A 370 -6.44 -16.00 11.34
N TYR A 371 -6.11 -14.85 10.73
CA TYR A 371 -4.87 -14.66 10.01
C TYR A 371 -3.66 -14.80 10.95
N THR A 372 -3.69 -14.13 12.11
CA THR A 372 -2.60 -14.14 13.08
C THR A 372 -2.36 -15.54 13.62
N GLU A 373 -3.41 -16.29 13.96
CA GLU A 373 -3.28 -17.70 14.38
C GLU A 373 -2.60 -18.57 13.31
N THR A 374 -2.91 -18.34 12.03
CA THR A 374 -2.31 -19.10 10.94
C THR A 374 -0.87 -18.66 10.67
N ALA A 375 -0.58 -17.36 10.73
CA ALA A 375 0.77 -16.82 10.59
C ALA A 375 1.70 -17.30 11.71
N VAL A 376 1.21 -17.36 12.97
CA VAL A 376 1.97 -17.89 14.10
C VAL A 376 2.29 -19.37 13.89
N ARG A 377 1.30 -20.19 13.51
CA ARG A 377 1.53 -21.62 13.22
C ARG A 377 2.55 -21.83 12.11
N ALA A 378 2.44 -21.08 11.02
CA ALA A 378 3.41 -21.14 9.92
C ALA A 378 4.82 -20.72 10.38
N GLY A 379 4.92 -19.66 11.20
CA GLY A 379 6.19 -19.19 11.76
C GLY A 379 6.83 -20.17 12.76
N GLU A 380 6.02 -20.84 13.58
CA GLU A 380 6.49 -21.90 14.49
C GLU A 380 7.10 -23.06 13.71
N VAL A 381 6.44 -23.50 12.63
CA VAL A 381 6.95 -24.54 11.75
C VAL A 381 8.29 -24.15 11.11
N VAL A 382 8.37 -22.95 10.54
CA VAL A 382 9.62 -22.42 9.96
C VAL A 382 10.74 -22.35 11.01
N SER A 383 10.41 -21.87 12.21
CA SER A 383 11.37 -21.78 13.32
C SER A 383 11.85 -23.15 13.77
N GLU A 384 10.98 -24.17 13.76
CA GLU A 384 11.34 -25.54 14.10
C GLU A 384 12.32 -26.11 13.07
N ILE A 385 12.05 -25.94 11.76
CA ILE A 385 12.97 -26.36 10.69
C ILE A 385 14.33 -25.66 10.84
N SER A 386 14.31 -24.35 11.06
CA SER A 386 15.53 -23.55 11.24
C SER A 386 16.34 -24.00 12.46
N LYS A 387 15.66 -24.37 13.55
CA LYS A 387 16.29 -24.92 14.75
C LYS A 387 16.96 -26.27 14.47
N VAL A 388 16.28 -27.17 13.75
CA VAL A 388 16.87 -28.46 13.34
C VAL A 388 18.11 -28.26 12.47
N LEU A 389 18.10 -27.29 11.56
CA LEU A 389 19.26 -26.95 10.72
C LEU A 389 20.43 -26.40 11.55
N MET A 390 20.16 -25.58 12.57
CA MET A 390 21.20 -24.96 13.40
C MET A 390 21.77 -25.89 14.48
N GLU A 391 20.97 -26.81 15.03
CA GLU A 391 21.39 -27.66 16.15
C GLU A 391 22.34 -28.79 15.73
N GLY A 392 22.44 -29.11 14.43
CA GLY A 392 23.47 -30.01 13.88
C GLY A 392 23.43 -31.48 14.35
N GLU A 393 22.68 -31.81 15.41
CA GLU A 393 22.63 -33.15 16.01
C GLU A 393 21.86 -34.18 15.16
N VAL A 394 21.15 -33.73 14.12
CA VAL A 394 20.56 -34.58 13.07
C VAL A 394 20.92 -34.02 11.69
N GLU A 395 22.22 -33.85 11.43
CA GLU A 395 22.76 -33.50 10.11
C GLU A 395 22.10 -34.38 9.03
N GLY A 396 21.29 -33.74 8.17
CA GLY A 396 20.62 -34.38 7.05
C GLY A 396 19.13 -34.76 7.26
N LEU A 397 18.48 -34.49 8.40
CA LEU A 397 17.04 -34.79 8.52
C LEU A 397 16.18 -33.89 7.62
N VAL A 398 16.45 -32.59 7.62
CA VAL A 398 15.74 -31.62 6.77
C VAL A 398 16.06 -31.93 5.31
N ASP A 399 17.34 -32.14 5.00
CA ASP A 399 17.79 -32.53 3.66
C ASP A 399 17.09 -33.80 3.18
N ALA A 400 17.04 -34.85 4.01
CA ALA A 400 16.36 -36.11 3.68
C ALA A 400 14.85 -35.95 3.54
N LYS A 401 14.21 -35.08 4.34
CA LYS A 401 12.78 -34.76 4.20
C LYS A 401 12.51 -34.00 2.90
N VAL A 402 13.33 -33.00 2.55
CA VAL A 402 13.20 -32.25 1.30
C VAL A 402 13.52 -33.13 0.09
N GLU A 403 14.54 -33.97 0.15
CA GLU A 403 14.83 -34.97 -0.88
C GLU A 403 13.67 -35.97 -1.04
N ALA A 404 13.07 -36.42 0.06
CA ALA A 404 11.88 -37.27 0.02
C ALA A 404 10.66 -36.54 -0.58
N ALA A 405 10.51 -35.24 -0.27
CA ALA A 405 9.47 -34.38 -0.84
C ALA A 405 9.64 -34.23 -2.34
N ILE A 406 10.85 -33.91 -2.80
CA ILE A 406 11.24 -33.84 -4.21
C ILE A 406 10.95 -35.18 -4.90
N ALA A 407 11.36 -36.30 -4.28
CA ALA A 407 11.17 -37.63 -4.86
C ALA A 407 9.69 -38.01 -5.01
N LYS A 408 8.84 -37.61 -4.05
CA LYS A 408 7.39 -37.87 -4.03
C LYS A 408 6.56 -36.77 -4.68
N ARG A 409 7.20 -35.66 -5.07
CA ARG A 409 6.52 -34.44 -5.52
C ARG A 409 5.54 -33.91 -4.48
N ASP A 410 5.88 -34.10 -3.20
CA ASP A 410 5.07 -33.68 -2.07
C ASP A 410 5.36 -32.21 -1.77
N LEU A 411 4.31 -31.40 -1.75
CA LEU A 411 4.40 -29.98 -1.41
C LEU A 411 4.23 -29.79 0.10
N ASN A 412 3.61 -30.73 0.82
CA ASN A 412 3.36 -30.66 2.26
C ASN A 412 4.31 -31.59 3.02
N TRP A 413 5.58 -31.20 3.07
CA TRP A 413 6.65 -32.11 3.47
C TRP A 413 7.11 -32.03 4.93
N TRP A 414 6.72 -30.98 5.66
CA TRP A 414 7.15 -30.78 7.04
C TRP A 414 6.25 -31.47 8.06
#